data_AF-A0A7C5RE68-F1
#
_entry.id   AF-A0A7C5RE68-F1
#
_cell.length_a   1.000
_cell.length_b   1.000
_cell.length_c   1.000
_cell.angle_alpha   90.00
_cell.angle_beta   90.00
_cell.angle_gamma   90.00
#
_symmetry.space_group_name_H-M   'P 1'
#
loop_
_entity.id
_entity.type
_entity.pdbx_description
1 polymer ?
#
loop_
_entity_poly.entity_id
_entity_poly.type
_entity_poly.pdbx_seq_one_letter_code
_entity_poly.pdbx_strand_id
1 'polypeptide(L)' 'MDLVRFREELAACARCPRLVAHREAVGRAKRRAYRDWHYWAKPVPGFGDPQARLVLFGL' A
#
# COMPACT_ATOMS: atom_id res chain seq x y z
N MET A 1 2.56 6.20 19.44
CA MET A 1 2.05 6.25 18.06
C MET A 1 0.92 5.24 17.98
N ASP A 2 -0.31 5.69 17.74
CA ASP A 2 -1.44 4.77 17.53
C ASP A 2 -1.46 4.24 16.08
N LEU A 3 -2.34 3.27 15.82
CA LEU A 3 -2.45 2.63 14.51
C LEU A 3 -2.97 3.56 13.43
N VAL A 4 -3.78 4.57 13.77
CA VAL A 4 -4.32 5.53 12.80
C VAL A 4 -3.17 6.37 12.27
N ARG A 5 -2.39 6.98 13.17
CA ARG A 5 -1.24 7.80 12.80
C ARG A 5 -0.19 7.01 12.02
N PHE A 6 0.10 5.78 12.43
CA PHE A 6 1.03 4.92 11.69
C PHE A 6 0.57 4.67 10.25
N ARG A 7 -0.73 4.39 10.03
CA ARG A 7 -1.29 4.15 8.69
C ARG A 7 -1.19 5.38 7.81
N GLU A 8 -1.43 6.56 8.36
CA GLU A 8 -1.34 7.84 7.63
C GLU A 8 0.11 8.13 7.20
N GLU A 9 1.06 8.05 8.14
CA GLU A 9 2.48 8.27 7.86
C GLU A 9 3.04 7.26 6.86
N LEU A 10 2.64 5.98 6.99
CA LEU A 10 3.02 4.94 6.04
C LEU A 10 2.43 5.21 4.65
N ALA A 11 1.15 5.53 4.54
CA ALA A 11 0.49 5.77 3.25
C ALA A 11 1.05 7.00 2.52
N ALA A 12 1.59 7.98 3.25
CA ALA A 12 2.27 9.15 2.70
C ALA A 12 3.73 8.89 2.29
N CYS A 13 4.31 7.73 2.62
CA CYS A 13 5.73 7.48 2.40
C CYS A 13 6.11 7.42 0.91
N ALA A 14 7.19 8.16 0.58
CA ALA A 14 7.79 8.24 -0.74
C ALA A 14 9.31 8.04 -0.74
N ARG A 15 9.88 7.42 0.31
CA ARG A 15 11.35 7.31 0.50
C ARG A 15 12.08 6.45 -0.53
N CYS A 16 11.38 5.65 -1.33
CA CYS A 16 11.96 4.72 -2.29
C CYS A 16 11.61 5.14 -3.73
N PRO A 17 12.44 5.95 -4.42
CA PRO A 17 12.08 6.55 -5.71
C PRO A 17 11.66 5.52 -6.77
N ARG A 18 12.38 4.40 -6.84
CA ARG A 18 12.09 3.30 -7.77
C ARG A 18 10.68 2.71 -7.54
N LEU A 19 10.29 2.51 -6.28
CA LEU A 19 8.99 1.92 -5.94
C LEU A 19 7.84 2.91 -6.14
N VAL A 20 8.05 4.19 -5.84
CA VAL A 20 7.09 5.26 -6.10
C VAL A 20 6.81 5.36 -7.60
N ALA A 21 7.86 5.43 -8.44
CA ALA A 21 7.70 5.46 -9.89
C ALA A 21 6.95 4.22 -10.41
N HIS A 22 7.29 3.04 -9.90
CA HIS A 22 6.64 1.80 -10.31
C HIS A 22 5.14 1.76 -9.95
N ARG A 23 4.78 2.01 -8.68
CA ARG A 23 3.38 1.92 -8.23
C ARG A 23 2.49 2.94 -8.94
N GLU A 24 3.00 4.14 -9.23
CA GLU A 24 2.27 5.16 -9.97
C GLU A 24 2.10 4.80 -11.45
N ALA A 25 3.14 4.24 -12.09
CA ALA A 25 3.05 3.78 -13.47
C ALA A 25 2.00 2.66 -13.61
N VAL A 26 1.99 1.70 -12.70
CA VAL A 26 0.97 0.63 -12.65
C VAL A 26 -0.41 1.21 -12.37
N GLY A 27 -0.54 2.18 -11.46
CA GLY A 27 -1.81 2.85 -11.15
C GLY A 27 -2.41 3.64 -12.32
N ARG A 28 -1.56 4.22 -13.18
CA ARG A 28 -1.99 4.91 -14.41
C ARG A 28 -2.33 3.95 -15.54
N ALA A 29 -1.44 3.02 -15.85
CA ALA A 29 -1.61 2.09 -16.96
C ALA A 29 -2.75 1.10 -16.69
N LYS A 30 -2.80 0.58 -15.46
CA LYS A 30 -3.71 -0.46 -14.96
C LYS A 30 -3.65 -1.76 -15.79
N ARG A 31 -4.00 -2.89 -15.18
CA ARG A 31 -4.16 -4.13 -15.94
C ARG A 31 -5.42 -4.01 -16.79
N ARG A 32 -5.40 -4.46 -18.05
CA ARG A 32 -6.57 -4.38 -18.97
C ARG A 32 -7.88 -4.89 -18.33
N ALA A 33 -7.80 -5.98 -17.56
CA ALA A 33 -8.94 -6.57 -16.86
C ALA A 33 -9.56 -5.67 -15.75
N TYR A 34 -8.82 -4.69 -15.24
CA TYR A 34 -9.21 -3.82 -14.12
C TYR A 34 -9.08 -2.34 -14.50
N ARG A 35 -9.11 -2.00 -15.79
CA ARG A 35 -8.84 -0.63 -16.27
C ARG A 35 -9.81 0.40 -15.70
N ASP A 36 -11.05 -0.02 -15.45
CA ASP A 36 -12.13 0.83 -14.95
C ASP A 36 -12.18 0.87 -13.41
N TRP A 37 -11.26 0.19 -12.73
CA TRP A 37 -11.22 0.13 -11.27
C TRP A 37 -10.39 1.27 -10.69
N HIS A 38 -10.74 1.65 -9.46
CA HIS A 38 -9.91 2.54 -8.66
C HIS A 38 -8.70 1.76 -8.13
N TYR A 39 -7.49 2.22 -8.45
CA TYR A 39 -6.24 1.62 -7.98
C TYR A 39 -5.73 2.38 -6.77
N TRP A 40 -5.23 1.66 -5.77
CA TRP A 40 -4.65 2.25 -4.56
C TRP A 40 -3.34 3.01 -4.83
N ALA A 41 -2.40 2.37 -5.55
CA ALA A 41 -1.11 2.94 -5.98
C ALA A 41 -0.29 3.66 -4.88
N LYS A 42 -0.45 3.26 -3.62
CA LYS A 42 0.24 3.81 -2.44
C LYS A 42 0.80 2.66 -1.57
N PRO A 43 1.62 2.92 -0.54
CA PRO A 43 2.03 1.89 0.43
C PRO A 43 0.81 1.21 1.03
N VAL A 44 0.91 -0.09 1.28
CA VAL A 44 -0.19 -0.91 1.79
C VAL A 44 0.04 -1.14 3.29
N PRO A 45 -0.79 -0.59 4.19
CA PRO A 45 -0.71 -0.91 5.60
C PRO A 45 -1.07 -2.38 5.87
N GLY A 46 -0.48 -2.93 6.93
CA GLY A 46 -0.88 -4.24 7.43
C GLY A 46 -2.37 -4.30 7.78
N PHE A 47 -2.97 -5.46 7.60
CA PHE A 47 -4.37 -5.73 7.90
C PHE A 47 -4.48 -6.91 8.88
N GLY A 48 -5.48 -6.86 9.76
CA GLY A 48 -5.78 -7.92 10.71
C GLY A 48 -6.12 -7.37 12.09
N ASP A 49 -6.20 -8.30 13.03
CA ASP A 49 -6.43 -8.01 14.45
C ASP A 49 -5.19 -7.34 15.07
N PRO A 50 -5.30 -6.13 15.65
CA PRO A 50 -4.22 -5.51 16.41
C PRO A 50 -3.69 -6.35 17.59
N GLN A 51 -4.45 -7.35 18.04
CA GLN A 51 -4.10 -8.29 19.10
C GLN A 51 -3.84 -9.70 18.56
N ALA A 52 -3.58 -9.84 17.25
CA ALA A 52 -3.26 -11.12 16.64
C ALA A 52 -2.05 -11.80 17.31
N ARG A 53 -2.15 -13.12 17.51
CA ARG A 53 -1.06 -13.96 18.05
C ARG A 53 -0.17 -14.58 16.97
N LEU A 54 -0.54 -14.40 15.69
CA LEU A 54 0.17 -14.92 14.52
C LEU A 54 0.26 -13.82 13.47
N VAL A 55 1.43 -13.67 12.86
CA VAL A 55 1.68 -12.75 11.75
C VAL A 55 2.09 -13.55 10.52
N LEU A 56 1.39 -13.32 9.41
CA LEU A 56 1.81 -13.80 8.10
C LEU A 56 2.57 -12.68 7.39
N PHE A 57 3.83 -12.92 7.04
CA PHE A 57 4.70 -11.91 6.44
C PHE A 57 4.97 -12.24 4.97
N GLY A 58 4.59 -11.32 4.08
CA GLY A 58 4.79 -11.42 2.64
C GLY A 58 6.09 -10.77 2.16
N LEU A 59 6.20 -10.63 0.84
CA LEU A 59 7.31 -9.97 0.14
C LEU A 59 6.88 -8.64 -0.49
#